data_AF-A0A7S3J2H3-F1
#
_entry.id   AF-A0A7S3J2H3-F1
#
_cell.length_a   1.000
_cell.length_b   1.000
_cell.length_c   1.000
_cell.angle_alpha   90.00
_cell.angle_beta   90.00
_cell.angle_gamma   90.00
#
_symmetry.space_group_name_H-M   'P 1'
#
loop_
_entity.id
_entity.type
_entity.pdbx_description
1 polymer ?
#
loop_
_entity_poly.entity_id
_entity_poly.type
_entity_poly.pdbx_seq_one_letter_code
_entity_poly.pdbx_strand_id
1 'polypeptide(L)'
;GNMGFACIFLLVFSSCHAMLVSKSVNLMPGNEIPLSQYIARFAVPYEASMLAKVRVKLETPFNEGLRFPLEVLFFDDDEWNQVLASGSCMEARALARYKLPQFLQSDGEWSDWIAYTVQRVVKNQVWYVVLSDCSGGTHNSYLKLPSIDVELHMLNSGSEFSHEEYGILTMNVILLIIYIYFLATTTYNVVL
;
A
#
# COMPACT_ATOMS: atom_id res chain seq x y z
N GLY A 1 -3.78 -35.42 25.84
CA GLY A 1 -4.33 -34.57 24.78
C GLY A 1 -3.30 -33.55 24.36
N ASN A 2 -2.53 -33.84 23.30
CA ASN A 2 -1.41 -33.01 22.82
C ASN A 2 -1.65 -32.41 21.41
N MET A 3 -2.88 -32.46 20.88
CA MET A 3 -3.17 -31.93 19.53
C MET A 3 -3.24 -30.40 19.45
N GLY A 4 -3.24 -29.67 20.56
CA GLY A 4 -3.35 -28.19 20.55
C GLY A 4 -2.08 -27.45 20.10
N PHE A 5 -0.88 -28.00 20.37
CA PHE A 5 0.38 -27.28 20.13
C PHE A 5 0.84 -27.27 18.66
N ALA A 6 0.41 -28.26 17.86
CA ALA A 6 0.81 -28.34 16.45
C ALA A 6 0.15 -27.29 15.56
N CYS A 7 -1.07 -26.83 15.89
CA CYS A 7 -1.77 -25.81 15.09
C CYS A 7 -1.16 -24.40 15.19
N ILE A 8 -0.52 -24.05 16.32
CA ILE A 8 0.03 -22.71 16.54
C ILE A 8 1.26 -22.47 15.66
N PHE A 9 2.10 -23.50 15.44
CA PHE A 9 3.30 -23.38 14.60
C PHE A 9 2.99 -23.25 13.10
N LEU A 10 1.90 -23.85 12.62
CA LEU A 10 1.53 -23.79 11.20
C LEU A 10 0.95 -22.42 10.79
N LEU A 11 0.36 -21.66 11.73
CA LEU A 11 -0.15 -20.32 11.45
C LEU A 11 0.96 -19.27 11.26
N VAL A 12 2.14 -19.46 11.86
CA VAL A 12 3.25 -18.49 11.77
C VAL A 12 3.95 -18.54 10.41
N PHE A 13 3.96 -19.69 9.72
CA PHE A 13 4.63 -19.87 8.44
C PHE A 13 3.75 -19.61 7.21
N SER A 14 2.42 -19.54 7.36
CA SER A 14 1.49 -19.37 6.23
C SER A 14 1.37 -17.93 5.72
N SER A 15 2.12 -16.98 6.29
CA SER A 15 2.00 -15.54 5.99
C SER A 15 3.12 -15.03 5.09
N CYS A 16 3.62 -15.84 4.16
CA CYS A 16 4.47 -15.35 3.07
C CYS A 16 3.56 -14.69 2.02
N HIS A 17 2.89 -13.60 2.42
CA HIS A 17 2.06 -12.84 1.50
C HIS A 17 2.98 -11.93 0.70
N ALA A 18 2.96 -12.14 -0.61
CA ALA A 18 3.31 -11.11 -1.55
C ALA A 18 2.65 -9.79 -1.14
N MET A 19 3.39 -8.68 -1.17
CA MET A 19 2.83 -7.35 -0.94
C MET A 19 2.02 -6.92 -2.17
N LEU A 20 0.90 -7.61 -2.35
CA LEU A 20 -0.20 -7.21 -3.18
C LEU A 20 -1.20 -6.51 -2.26
N VAL A 21 -1.21 -5.18 -2.33
CA VAL A 21 -2.16 -4.36 -1.60
C VAL A 21 -3.37 -4.14 -2.49
N SER A 22 -4.54 -4.60 -2.03
CA SER A 22 -5.82 -4.27 -2.65
C SER A 22 -6.62 -3.38 -1.69
N LYS A 23 -7.00 -2.19 -2.14
CA LYS A 23 -7.70 -1.20 -1.32
C LYS A 23 -8.71 -0.42 -2.14
N SER A 24 -9.93 -0.30 -1.64
CA SER A 24 -10.95 0.58 -2.19
C SER A 24 -10.76 2.01 -1.68
N VAL A 25 -10.73 2.97 -2.60
CA VAL A 25 -10.51 4.40 -2.33
C VAL A 25 -11.71 5.19 -2.85
N ASN A 26 -12.19 6.15 -2.06
CA ASN A 26 -13.24 7.07 -2.49
C ASN A 26 -12.60 8.39 -2.88
N LEU A 27 -12.69 8.77 -4.15
CA LEU A 27 -12.24 10.09 -4.58
C LEU A 27 -13.16 11.15 -3.95
N MET A 28 -12.58 12.06 -3.17
CA MET A 28 -13.35 13.15 -2.60
C MET A 28 -13.66 14.22 -3.68
N PRO A 29 -14.89 14.77 -3.70
CA PRO A 29 -15.20 15.95 -4.50
C PRO A 29 -14.30 17.13 -4.10
N GLY A 30 -13.61 17.73 -5.07
CA GLY A 30 -12.90 19.00 -4.91
C GLY A 30 -11.38 18.93 -4.97
N ASN A 31 -10.74 20.07 -4.72
CA ASN A 31 -9.29 20.24 -4.79
C ASN A 31 -8.58 19.76 -3.51
N GLU A 32 -9.12 18.80 -2.78
CA GLU A 32 -8.52 18.27 -1.55
C GLU A 32 -8.12 16.82 -1.78
N ILE A 33 -6.86 16.49 -1.48
CA ILE A 33 -6.45 15.09 -1.38
C ILE A 33 -6.82 14.66 0.04
N PRO A 34 -7.63 13.60 0.23
CA PRO A 34 -7.76 12.99 1.53
C PRO A 34 -6.42 12.37 1.91
N LEU A 35 -5.57 13.16 2.57
CA LEU A 35 -4.21 12.77 2.96
C LEU A 35 -4.18 11.56 3.91
N SER A 36 -5.32 11.28 4.57
CA SER A 36 -5.56 10.05 5.34
C SER A 36 -5.73 8.79 4.47
N GLN A 37 -5.87 8.93 3.15
CA GLN A 37 -6.16 7.85 2.20
C GLN A 37 -5.00 7.59 1.24
N TYR A 38 -3.78 7.42 1.77
CA TYR A 38 -2.75 6.75 0.97
C TYR A 38 -3.15 5.29 0.72
N ILE A 39 -2.82 4.77 -0.46
CA ILE A 39 -3.10 3.37 -0.85
C ILE A 39 -2.18 2.45 -0.05
N ALA A 40 -0.88 2.74 -0.09
CA ALA A 40 0.15 1.98 0.60
C ALA A 40 1.31 2.87 1.03
N ARG A 41 2.06 2.35 2.01
CA ARG A 41 3.33 2.86 2.49
C ARG A 41 4.36 1.76 2.29
N PHE A 42 5.51 2.06 1.71
CA PHE A 42 6.54 1.05 1.41
C PHE A 42 7.94 1.58 1.67
N ALA A 43 8.71 0.88 2.49
CA ALA A 43 10.09 1.27 2.79
C ALA A 43 11.06 0.52 1.90
N VAL A 44 12.00 1.26 1.30
CA VAL A 44 13.04 0.75 0.42
C VAL A 44 14.41 1.08 1.05
N PRO A 45 15.32 0.10 1.19
CA PRO A 45 16.62 0.34 1.79
C PRO A 45 17.56 1.05 0.82
N TYR A 46 18.67 1.55 1.37
CA TYR A 46 19.79 2.12 0.64
C TYR A 46 20.30 1.18 -0.45
N GLU A 47 20.60 1.74 -1.62
CA GLU A 47 21.11 1.09 -2.83
C GLU A 47 20.19 0.04 -3.48
N ALA A 48 18.97 -0.15 -2.97
CA ALA A 48 17.98 -1.02 -3.58
C ALA A 48 17.24 -0.36 -4.75
N SER A 49 16.64 -1.18 -5.61
CA SER A 49 15.68 -0.73 -6.63
C SER A 49 14.25 -1.02 -6.17
N MET A 50 13.29 -0.21 -6.64
CA MET A 50 11.87 -0.46 -6.41
C MET A 50 11.16 -0.65 -7.74
N LEU A 51 10.36 -1.69 -7.88
CA LEU A 51 9.39 -1.86 -8.97
C LEU A 51 7.99 -1.72 -8.37
N ALA A 52 7.22 -0.74 -8.83
CA ALA A 52 5.81 -0.58 -8.47
C ALA A 52 4.95 -0.88 -9.70
N LYS A 53 3.94 -1.74 -9.55
CA LYS A 53 2.91 -1.98 -10.55
C LYS A 53 1.56 -1.61 -9.97
N VAL A 54 0.77 -0.87 -10.72
CA VAL A 54 -0.54 -0.42 -10.28
C VAL A 54 -1.59 -0.69 -11.36
N ARG A 55 -2.79 -1.07 -10.91
CA ARG A 55 -4.00 -1.09 -11.73
C ARG A 55 -5.20 -0.67 -10.90
N VAL A 56 -6.23 -0.18 -11.57
CA VAL A 56 -7.43 0.36 -10.95
C VAL A 56 -8.67 -0.21 -11.64
N LYS A 57 -9.78 -0.30 -10.92
CA LYS A 57 -11.11 -0.52 -11.48
C LYS A 57 -12.16 0.23 -10.67
N LEU A 58 -13.33 0.45 -11.27
CA LEU A 58 -14.51 0.90 -10.52
C LEU A 58 -15.13 -0.29 -9.79
N GLU A 59 -15.56 -0.08 -8.54
CA GLU A 59 -16.33 -1.09 -7.81
C GLU A 59 -17.71 -1.30 -8.47
N THR A 60 -18.35 -0.20 -8.91
CA THR A 60 -19.61 -0.23 -9.66
C THR A 60 -19.44 0.37 -11.06
N PRO A 61 -19.74 -0.38 -12.12
CA PRO A 61 -19.55 0.07 -13.49
C PRO A 61 -20.61 1.09 -13.94
N PHE A 62 -20.23 1.93 -14.89
CA PHE A 62 -21.08 2.82 -15.67
C PHE A 62 -21.10 2.37 -17.14
N ASN A 63 -22.30 2.28 -17.71
CA ASN A 63 -22.53 1.87 -19.11
C ASN A 63 -22.25 3.00 -20.11
N GLU A 64 -21.09 3.65 -20.03
CA GLU A 64 -20.78 4.82 -20.87
C GLU A 64 -19.51 4.67 -21.73
N GLY A 65 -18.73 3.59 -21.56
CA GLY A 65 -17.50 3.35 -22.34
C GLY A 65 -16.44 4.46 -22.20
N LEU A 66 -16.53 5.25 -21.14
CA LEU A 66 -15.66 6.40 -20.90
C LEU A 66 -14.39 5.98 -20.17
N ARG A 67 -13.33 6.77 -20.37
CA ARG A 67 -12.05 6.61 -19.68
C ARG A 67 -11.74 7.86 -18.89
N PHE A 68 -11.46 7.69 -17.61
CA PHE A 68 -11.15 8.81 -16.73
C PHE A 68 -9.66 8.89 -16.45
N PRO A 69 -9.01 10.03 -16.72
CA PRO A 69 -7.61 10.21 -16.38
C PRO A 69 -7.47 10.35 -14.87
N LEU A 70 -6.69 9.46 -14.28
CA LEU A 70 -6.24 9.50 -12.90
C LEU A 70 -4.72 9.57 -12.87
N GLU A 71 -4.17 9.93 -11.72
CA GLU A 71 -2.73 9.85 -11.50
C GLU A 71 -2.41 9.13 -10.20
N VAL A 72 -1.47 8.21 -10.28
CA VAL A 72 -0.84 7.60 -9.11
C VAL A 72 0.40 8.42 -8.77
N LEU A 73 0.36 9.05 -7.61
CA LEU A 73 1.41 9.92 -7.10
C LEU A 73 2.26 9.15 -6.10
N PHE A 74 3.58 9.27 -6.24
CA PHE A 74 4.55 8.74 -5.30
C PHE A 74 5.22 9.91 -4.60
N PHE A 75 5.11 9.91 -3.27
CA PHE A 75 5.77 10.86 -2.39
C PHE A 75 6.85 10.15 -1.60
N ASP A 76 7.95 10.85 -1.37
CA ASP A 76 8.89 10.41 -0.36
C ASP A 76 8.54 10.94 1.04
N ASP A 77 9.21 10.39 2.04
CA ASP A 77 9.04 10.73 3.44
C ASP A 77 9.49 12.14 3.81
N ASP A 78 10.48 12.70 3.11
CA ASP A 78 10.95 14.07 3.33
C ASP A 78 9.88 15.09 2.91
N GLU A 79 9.22 14.83 1.78
CA GLU A 79 8.18 15.67 1.21
C GLU A 79 6.82 15.45 1.89
N TRP A 80 6.59 14.29 2.52
CA TRP A 80 5.29 13.91 3.07
C TRP A 80 4.71 14.92 4.06
N ASN A 81 5.53 15.49 4.96
CA ASN A 81 5.04 16.51 5.89
C ASN A 81 4.56 17.79 5.19
N GLN A 82 5.19 18.16 4.06
CA GLN A 82 4.77 19.30 3.25
C GLN A 82 3.49 18.97 2.48
N VAL A 83 3.34 17.73 2.02
CA VAL A 83 2.11 17.22 1.40
C VAL A 83 0.96 17.28 2.39
N LEU A 84 1.18 16.88 3.66
CA LEU A 84 0.20 17.01 4.73
C LEU A 84 -0.20 18.46 5.05
N ALA A 85 0.75 19.39 4.89
CA ALA A 85 0.56 20.82 5.13
C ALA A 85 0.02 21.58 3.91
N SER A 86 -0.04 20.95 2.74
CA SER A 86 -0.50 21.60 1.52
C SER A 86 -1.99 21.95 1.62
N GLY A 87 -2.36 23.13 1.14
CA GLY A 87 -3.74 23.62 1.19
C GLY A 87 -4.59 23.14 0.02
N SER A 88 -3.97 22.54 -1.01
CA SER A 88 -4.66 22.07 -2.20
C SER A 88 -4.03 20.83 -2.85
N CYS A 89 -4.84 20.09 -3.58
CA CYS A 89 -4.46 18.92 -4.38
C CYS A 89 -3.37 19.26 -5.39
N MET A 90 -3.43 20.45 -5.99
CA MET A 90 -2.43 20.88 -6.98
C MET A 90 -1.08 21.19 -6.33
N GLU A 91 -1.06 21.76 -5.12
CA GLU A 91 0.16 21.95 -4.34
C GLU A 91 0.77 20.61 -3.92
N ALA A 92 -0.05 19.71 -3.36
CA ALA A 92 0.38 18.34 -3.05
C ALA A 92 0.93 17.63 -4.29
N ARG A 93 0.20 17.67 -5.41
CA ARG A 93 0.63 17.08 -6.68
C ARG A 93 1.96 17.66 -7.17
N ALA A 94 2.26 18.93 -6.91
CA ALA A 94 3.53 19.53 -7.28
C ALA A 94 4.71 18.93 -6.51
N LEU A 95 4.49 18.49 -5.27
CA LEU A 95 5.47 17.83 -4.41
C LEU A 95 5.69 16.35 -4.77
N ALA A 96 4.81 15.73 -5.58
CA ALA A 96 4.97 14.32 -5.92
C ALA A 96 6.24 14.09 -6.76
N ARG A 97 7.13 13.22 -6.26
CA ARG A 97 8.35 12.80 -6.94
C ARG A 97 8.08 12.15 -8.29
N TYR A 98 7.07 11.28 -8.33
CA TYR A 98 6.64 10.58 -9.53
C TYR A 98 5.13 10.66 -9.71
N LYS A 99 4.71 10.77 -10.97
CA LYS A 99 3.31 10.90 -11.39
C LYS A 99 3.09 9.89 -12.51
N LEU A 100 2.30 8.86 -12.25
CA LEU A 100 1.98 7.84 -13.23
C LEU A 100 0.56 8.07 -13.74
N PRO A 101 0.37 8.44 -15.01
CA PRO A 101 -0.97 8.60 -15.57
C PRO A 101 -1.62 7.22 -15.67
N GLN A 102 -2.82 7.10 -15.13
CA GLN A 102 -3.64 5.89 -15.13
C GLN A 102 -4.99 6.21 -15.77
N PHE A 103 -5.59 5.24 -16.47
CA PHE A 103 -6.94 5.39 -17.01
C PHE A 103 -7.88 4.44 -16.30
N LEU A 104 -8.94 5.01 -15.72
CA LEU A 104 -10.04 4.25 -15.13
C LEU A 104 -11.06 3.92 -16.22
N GLN A 105 -11.39 2.64 -16.36
CA GLN A 105 -12.40 2.19 -17.32
C GLN A 105 -13.79 2.27 -16.67
N SER A 106 -14.77 2.80 -17.40
CA SER A 106 -16.13 2.94 -16.88
C SER A 106 -16.84 1.59 -16.71
N ASP A 107 -16.44 0.55 -17.44
CA ASP A 107 -17.05 -0.78 -17.45
C ASP A 107 -16.80 -1.63 -16.19
N GLY A 108 -16.01 -1.11 -15.23
CA GLY A 108 -15.66 -1.84 -14.00
C GLY A 108 -14.61 -2.93 -14.22
N GLU A 109 -14.03 -3.03 -15.42
CA GLU A 109 -12.91 -3.91 -15.67
C GLU A 109 -11.62 -3.31 -15.11
N TRP A 110 -10.69 -4.20 -14.74
CA TRP A 110 -9.34 -3.79 -14.37
C TRP A 110 -8.65 -3.11 -15.53
N SER A 111 -8.03 -1.96 -15.26
CA SER A 111 -7.11 -1.34 -16.19
C SER A 111 -5.87 -2.22 -16.40
N ASP A 112 -5.14 -1.95 -17.47
CA ASP A 112 -3.81 -2.51 -17.65
C ASP A 112 -2.88 -2.16 -16.49
N TRP A 113 -1.92 -3.05 -16.22
CA TRP A 113 -0.86 -2.80 -15.27
C TRP A 113 0.08 -1.73 -15.80
N ILE A 114 0.23 -0.64 -15.03
CA ILE A 114 1.27 0.35 -15.26
C ILE A 114 2.42 0.05 -14.30
N ALA A 115 3.61 -0.14 -14.87
CA ALA A 115 4.81 -0.45 -14.12
C ALA A 115 5.76 0.75 -14.10
N TYR A 116 6.34 1.02 -12.94
CA TYR A 116 7.36 2.03 -12.76
C TYR A 116 8.53 1.47 -11.95
N THR A 117 9.75 1.80 -12.36
CA THR A 117 10.97 1.34 -11.70
C THR A 117 11.79 2.52 -11.22
N VAL A 118 11.99 2.62 -9.90
CA VAL A 118 12.96 3.53 -9.29
C VAL A 118 14.31 2.83 -9.27
N GLN A 119 15.26 3.40 -10.01
CA GLN A 119 16.63 2.89 -10.03
C GLN A 119 17.41 3.46 -8.84
N ARG A 120 17.90 2.56 -7.98
CA ARG A 120 18.84 2.82 -6.88
C ARG A 120 18.44 3.97 -5.95
N VAL A 121 17.84 3.65 -4.81
CA VAL A 121 17.54 4.63 -3.78
C VAL A 121 18.84 5.03 -3.05
N VAL A 122 19.09 6.33 -2.91
CA VAL A 122 20.33 6.89 -2.34
C VAL A 122 20.34 6.95 -0.81
N LYS A 123 19.23 6.57 -0.17
CA LYS A 123 19.09 6.42 1.29
C LYS A 123 17.95 5.46 1.60
N ASN A 124 17.82 5.03 2.86
CA ASN A 124 16.59 4.38 3.30
C ASN A 124 15.44 5.39 3.17
N GLN A 125 14.40 5.03 2.45
CA GLN A 125 13.32 5.95 2.11
C GLN A 125 11.97 5.24 2.20
N VAL A 126 10.98 5.92 2.77
CA VAL A 126 9.60 5.46 2.78
C VAL A 126 8.83 6.16 1.66
N TRP A 127 8.14 5.38 0.85
CA TRP A 127 7.29 5.85 -0.23
C TRP A 127 5.83 5.79 0.17
N TYR A 128 5.10 6.88 -0.09
CA TYR A 128 3.66 6.98 0.07
C TYR A 128 3.02 7.02 -1.32
N VAL A 129 2.11 6.07 -1.58
CA VAL A 129 1.42 5.95 -2.87
C VAL A 129 -0.01 6.45 -2.71
N VAL A 130 -0.40 7.42 -3.54
CA VAL A 130 -1.71 8.06 -3.48
C VAL A 130 -2.35 8.06 -4.87
N LEU A 131 -3.65 7.78 -4.95
CA LEU A 131 -4.43 7.97 -6.18
C LEU A 131 -5.04 9.37 -6.15
N SER A 132 -4.95 10.09 -7.26
CA SER A 132 -5.44 11.48 -7.34
C SER A 132 -6.17 11.76 -8.66
N ASP A 133 -7.12 12.69 -8.60
CA ASP A 133 -7.79 13.33 -9.75
C ASP A 133 -7.60 14.86 -9.67
N CYS A 134 -6.40 15.34 -9.35
CA CYS A 134 -6.21 16.80 -9.20
C CYS A 134 -6.42 17.57 -10.52
N SER A 135 -6.39 16.90 -11.67
CA SER A 135 -6.77 17.50 -12.96
C SER A 135 -8.28 17.76 -13.11
N GLY A 136 -9.11 17.22 -12.21
CA GLY A 136 -10.56 17.33 -12.25
C GLY A 136 -11.17 16.68 -13.50
N GLY A 137 -10.48 15.70 -14.10
CA GLY A 137 -10.96 15.05 -15.32
C GLY A 137 -12.14 14.13 -15.01
N THR A 138 -12.13 13.53 -13.82
CA THR A 138 -13.14 12.55 -13.41
C THR A 138 -14.31 13.25 -12.70
N HIS A 139 -14.00 14.16 -11.78
CA HIS A 139 -15.02 14.81 -10.96
C HIS A 139 -15.91 15.81 -11.73
N ASN A 140 -15.39 16.49 -12.76
CA ASN A 140 -16.20 17.39 -13.58
C ASN A 140 -17.26 16.65 -14.41
N SER A 141 -17.06 15.35 -14.66
CA SER A 141 -18.01 14.53 -15.43
C SER A 141 -19.11 13.92 -14.57
N TYR A 142 -18.87 13.66 -13.27
CA TYR A 142 -19.84 13.02 -12.39
C TYR A 142 -19.87 13.61 -10.98
N LEU A 143 -21.08 13.95 -10.54
CA LEU A 143 -21.33 14.50 -9.20
C LEU A 143 -20.91 13.55 -8.08
N LYS A 144 -20.97 12.23 -8.32
CA LYS A 144 -20.61 11.19 -7.35
C LYS A 144 -19.97 10.00 -8.07
N LEU A 145 -18.65 9.90 -7.96
CA LEU A 145 -17.93 8.71 -8.36
C LEU A 145 -18.12 7.60 -7.33
N PRO A 146 -18.18 6.33 -7.77
CA PRO A 146 -18.15 5.20 -6.86
C PRO A 146 -16.72 5.00 -6.34
N SER A 147 -16.59 4.10 -5.39
CA SER A 147 -15.31 3.60 -4.92
C SER A 147 -14.50 3.01 -6.06
N ILE A 148 -13.20 3.27 -6.02
CA ILE A 148 -12.21 2.77 -6.95
C ILE A 148 -11.39 1.71 -6.22
N ASP A 149 -11.40 0.48 -6.71
CA ASP A 149 -10.51 -0.55 -6.23
C ASP A 149 -9.13 -0.35 -6.87
N VAL A 150 -8.11 -0.27 -6.03
CA VAL A 150 -6.72 -0.13 -6.45
C VAL A 150 -5.97 -1.39 -6.05
N GLU A 151 -5.27 -1.98 -7.01
CA GLU A 151 -4.28 -3.02 -6.74
C GLU A 151 -2.87 -2.49 -7.01
N LEU A 152 -2.02 -2.61 -6.00
CA LEU A 152 -0.65 -2.16 -6.02
C LEU A 152 0.27 -3.34 -5.65
N HIS A 153 1.25 -3.60 -6.51
CA HIS A 153 2.29 -4.60 -6.30
C HIS A 153 3.64 -3.91 -6.27
N MET A 154 4.34 -3.95 -5.14
CA MET A 154 5.64 -3.32 -4.98
C MET A 154 6.70 -4.38 -4.68
N LEU A 155 7.83 -4.28 -5.38
CA LEU A 155 9.01 -5.11 -5.18
C LEU A 155 10.21 -4.24 -4.82
N ASN A 156 10.95 -4.64 -3.80
CA ASN A 156 12.23 -4.12 -3.39
C ASN A 156 13.35 -5.07 -3.86
N SER A 157 14.04 -4.73 -4.94
CA SER A 157 15.10 -5.56 -5.54
C SER A 157 14.64 -7.00 -5.83
N GLY A 158 13.36 -7.18 -6.18
CA GLY A 158 12.72 -8.48 -6.41
C GLY A 158 12.08 -9.12 -5.17
N SER A 159 12.32 -8.58 -3.97
CA SER A 159 11.63 -8.99 -2.73
C SER A 159 10.29 -8.26 -2.59
N GLU A 160 9.25 -8.95 -2.14
CA GLU A 160 7.95 -8.34 -1.86
C GLU A 160 7.87 -7.67 -0.49
N PHE A 161 8.88 -7.85 0.35
CA PHE A 161 8.87 -7.32 1.71
C PHE A 161 9.35 -5.87 1.78
N SER A 162 8.60 -5.06 2.52
CA SER A 162 9.00 -3.71 2.90
C SER A 162 10.24 -3.78 3.81
N HIS A 163 11.14 -2.80 3.72
CA HIS A 163 12.29 -2.73 4.63
C HIS A 163 11.87 -2.66 6.11
N GLU A 164 10.69 -2.10 6.40
CA GLU A 164 10.13 -2.02 7.77
C GLU A 164 9.77 -3.39 8.35
N GLU A 165 9.50 -4.38 7.49
CA GLU A 165 9.16 -5.74 7.92
C GLU A 165 10.41 -6.58 8.16
N TYR A 166 11.59 -6.13 7.70
CA TYR A 166 12.83 -6.80 8.03
C TYR A 166 13.07 -6.71 9.54
N GLY A 167 13.14 -7.87 10.18
CA GLY A 167 13.33 -8.00 11.62
C GLY A 167 12.04 -8.15 12.41
N ILE A 168 10.85 -7.79 11.88
CA ILE A 168 9.59 -8.01 12.61
C ILE A 168 9.35 -9.50 12.82
N LEU A 169 9.65 -10.32 11.82
CA LEU A 169 9.58 -11.78 11.91
C LEU A 169 10.54 -12.31 12.99
N THR A 170 11.80 -11.86 12.95
CA THR A 170 12.82 -12.28 13.93
C THR A 170 12.41 -11.90 15.36
N MET A 171 11.90 -10.67 15.56
CA MET A 171 11.40 -10.22 16.85
C MET A 171 10.19 -11.03 17.31
N ASN A 172 9.23 -11.30 16.42
CA ASN A 172 8.06 -12.13 16.74
C ASN A 172 8.46 -13.55 17.12
N VAL A 173 9.47 -14.14 16.46
CA VAL A 173 10.00 -15.46 16.81
C VAL A 173 10.67 -15.43 18.20
N ILE A 174 11.48 -14.42 18.50
CA ILE A 174 12.11 -14.28 19.82
C ILE A 174 11.04 -14.13 20.92
N LEU A 175 10.04 -13.28 20.70
CA LEU A 175 8.93 -13.08 21.63
C LEU A 175 8.13 -14.37 21.84
N LEU A 176 7.89 -15.14 20.76
CA LEU A 176 7.22 -16.44 20.85
C LEU A 176 8.00 -17.43 21.71
N ILE A 177 9.33 -17.51 21.55
CA ILE A 177 10.19 -18.37 22.38
C ILE A 177 10.11 -17.97 23.85
N ILE A 178 10.20 -16.67 24.15
CA ILE A 178 10.07 -16.14 25.52
C ILE A 178 8.70 -16.51 26.10
N TYR A 179 7.63 -16.32 25.33
CA TYR A 179 6.27 -16.65 25.77
C TYR A 179 6.11 -18.15 26.08
N ILE A 180 6.63 -19.03 25.21
CA ILE A 180 6.62 -20.48 25.44
C ILE A 180 7.38 -20.84 26.73
N TYR A 181 8.53 -20.21 26.97
CA TYR A 181 9.30 -20.43 28.19
C TYR A 181 8.50 -20.06 29.45
N PHE A 182 7.93 -18.86 29.50
CA PHE A 182 7.11 -18.42 30.64
C PHE A 182 5.90 -19.34 30.87
N LEU A 183 5.22 -19.73 29.79
CA LEU A 183 4.08 -20.63 29.86
C LEU A 183 4.48 -21.99 30.43
N ALA A 184 5.58 -22.57 29.93
CA ALA A 184 6.11 -23.84 30.43
C ALA A 184 6.48 -23.77 31.92
N THR A 185 7.15 -22.70 32.36
CA THR A 185 7.52 -22.53 33.78
C THR A 185 6.29 -22.34 34.69
N THR A 186 5.28 -21.59 34.22
CA THR A 186 4.06 -21.35 34.99
C THR A 186 3.25 -22.64 35.13
N THR A 187 3.11 -23.41 34.05
CA THR A 187 2.44 -24.71 34.11
C THR A 187 3.16 -25.69 35.03
N TYR A 188 4.50 -25.73 34.99
CA TYR A 188 5.29 -26.57 35.88
C TYR A 188 5.04 -26.25 37.37
N ASN A 189 5.03 -24.98 37.73
CA ASN A 189 4.82 -24.53 39.11
C ASN A 189 3.37 -24.70 39.61
N VAL A 190 2.39 -24.88 38.73
CA VAL A 190 0.98 -25.10 39.12
C VAL A 190 0.66 -26.58 39.31
N VAL A 191 1.37 -27.46 38.60
CA VAL A 191 1.15 -28.91 38.64
C VAL A 191 1.87 -29.57 39.83
N LEU A 192 2.99 -28.98 40.28
CA LEU A 192 3.76 -29.42 41.45
C LEU A 192 3.31 -28.70 42.72
#